data_AF-A0A0F3GWP1-F1
#
_entry.id   AF-A0A0F3GWP1-F1
#
_cell.length_a   1.000
_cell.length_b   1.000
_cell.length_c   1.000
_cell.angle_alpha   90.00
_cell.angle_beta   90.00
_cell.angle_gamma   90.00
#
_symmetry.space_group_name_H-M   'P 1'
#
loop_
_entity.id
_entity.type
_entity.pdbx_description
1 polymer ?
#
loop_
_entity_poly.entity_id
_entity_poly.type
_entity_poly.pdbx_seq_one_letter_code
_entity_poly.pdbx_strand_id
1 'polypeptide(L)'
;ESMTITIDRIDPFAFGVLVALYERAVGLYASLININAYHQPGVEAGKKEAGKVVKLQQAIISLLRSNPTVSYTVEEVASALNVPNDVETILKVLLHLSANPDHKIKRLLQENTPLVASRFQAST
;
A
#
# COMPACT_ATOMS: atom_id res chain seq x y z
N GLU A 1 -30.63 -0.80 -21.00
CA GLU A 1 -30.38 -0.82 -22.46
C GLU A 1 -28.95 -1.26 -22.73
N SER A 2 -28.69 -1.83 -23.90
CA SER A 2 -27.37 -2.31 -24.31
C SER A 2 -27.01 -1.75 -25.69
N MET A 3 -25.74 -1.44 -25.91
CA MET A 3 -25.19 -1.05 -27.21
C MET A 3 -24.19 -2.11 -27.67
N THR A 4 -24.24 -2.50 -28.93
CA THR A 4 -23.30 -3.45 -29.56
C THR A 4 -22.55 -2.74 -30.67
N ILE A 5 -21.21 -2.84 -30.67
CA ILE A 5 -20.34 -2.35 -31.74
C ILE A 5 -19.82 -3.58 -32.48
N THR A 6 -20.17 -3.71 -33.75
CA THR A 6 -19.73 -4.82 -34.62
C THR A 6 -18.64 -4.33 -35.55
N ILE A 7 -17.61 -5.15 -35.74
CA ILE A 7 -16.52 -4.90 -36.68
C ILE A 7 -16.32 -6.17 -37.51
N ASP A 8 -16.25 -6.00 -38.82
CA ASP A 8 -16.18 -7.13 -39.77
C ASP A 8 -14.89 -7.94 -39.64
N ARG A 9 -13.78 -7.30 -39.26
CA ARG A 9 -12.47 -7.93 -39.06
C ARG A 9 -11.62 -7.13 -38.08
N ILE A 10 -10.82 -7.84 -37.28
CA ILE A 10 -9.82 -7.22 -36.41
C ILE A 10 -8.51 -7.10 -37.18
N ASP A 11 -8.13 -5.88 -37.52
CA ASP A 11 -6.84 -5.54 -38.09
C ASP A 11 -6.31 -4.23 -37.46
N PRO A 12 -5.05 -3.82 -37.74
CA PRO A 12 -4.48 -2.64 -37.11
C PRO A 12 -5.29 -1.36 -37.34
N PHE A 13 -5.95 -1.22 -38.49
CA PHE A 13 -6.79 -0.07 -38.78
C PHE A 13 -8.05 -0.07 -37.92
N ALA A 14 -8.80 -1.19 -37.91
CA ALA A 14 -10.02 -1.32 -37.12
C ALA A 14 -9.75 -1.19 -35.61
N PHE A 15 -8.61 -1.71 -35.12
CA PHE A 15 -8.19 -1.53 -33.74
C PHE A 15 -7.90 -0.05 -33.41
N GLY A 16 -7.20 0.67 -34.30
CA GLY A 16 -6.95 2.10 -34.13
C GLY A 16 -8.24 2.91 -34.05
N VAL A 17 -9.25 2.58 -34.87
CA VAL A 17 -10.57 3.20 -34.80
C VAL A 17 -11.24 2.97 -33.45
N LEU A 18 -11.18 1.76 -32.89
CA LEU A 18 -11.72 1.47 -31.56
C LEU A 18 -11.04 2.27 -30.45
N VAL A 19 -9.70 2.30 -30.44
CA VAL A 19 -8.95 3.10 -29.44
C VAL A 19 -9.38 4.56 -29.53
N ALA A 20 -9.38 5.11 -30.73
CA ALA A 20 -9.69 6.52 -30.95
C ALA A 20 -11.17 6.85 -30.67
N LEU A 21 -12.09 5.89 -30.83
CA LEU A 21 -13.49 6.03 -30.41
C LEU A 21 -13.59 6.18 -28.89
N TYR A 22 -12.95 5.29 -28.13
CA TYR A 22 -13.01 5.32 -26.67
C TYR A 22 -12.24 6.50 -26.06
N GLU A 23 -11.10 6.90 -26.62
CA GLU A 23 -10.39 8.12 -26.20
C GLU A 23 -11.28 9.36 -26.32
N ARG A 24 -11.99 9.52 -27.44
CA ARG A 24 -12.93 10.63 -27.64
C ARG A 24 -14.16 10.53 -26.74
N ALA A 25 -14.68 9.32 -26.52
CA ALA A 25 -15.82 9.11 -25.63
C ALA A 25 -15.49 9.53 -24.17
N VAL A 26 -14.30 9.19 -23.67
CA VAL A 26 -13.82 9.62 -22.35
C VAL A 26 -13.71 11.14 -22.29
N GLY A 27 -13.10 11.77 -23.29
CA GLY A 27 -12.97 13.23 -23.37
C GLY A 27 -14.33 13.95 -23.43
N LEU A 28 -15.26 13.45 -24.24
CA LEU A 28 -16.62 13.97 -24.33
C LEU A 28 -17.35 13.84 -22.99
N TYR A 29 -17.30 12.67 -22.35
CA TYR A 29 -17.94 12.47 -21.05
C TYR A 29 -17.40 13.43 -19.99
N ALA A 30 -16.07 13.58 -19.89
CA ALA A 30 -15.45 14.53 -18.96
C ALA A 30 -15.86 15.98 -19.24
N SER A 31 -16.03 16.36 -20.50
CA SER A 31 -16.56 17.68 -20.87
C SER A 31 -18.01 17.89 -20.41
N LEU A 32 -18.84 16.84 -20.48
CA LEU A 32 -20.25 16.90 -20.08
C LEU A 32 -20.41 17.07 -18.57
N ILE A 33 -19.53 16.46 -17.77
CA ILE A 33 -19.56 16.55 -16.30
C ILE A 33 -18.57 17.59 -15.73
N ASN A 34 -17.93 18.38 -16.59
CA ASN A 34 -17.00 19.45 -16.24
C ASN A 34 -15.83 19.00 -15.33
N ILE A 35 -15.17 17.90 -15.71
CA ILE A 35 -13.92 17.43 -15.09
C ILE A 35 -12.80 17.37 -16.13
N ASN A 36 -11.55 17.28 -15.66
CA ASN A 36 -10.41 17.09 -16.55
C ASN A 36 -10.07 15.59 -16.64
N ALA A 37 -10.18 15.01 -17.84
CA ALA A 37 -9.87 13.59 -18.11
C ALA A 37 -8.36 13.28 -18.15
N TYR A 38 -7.51 14.30 -18.22
CA TYR A 38 -6.09 14.17 -18.57
C TYR A 38 -5.16 14.34 -17.38
N HIS A 39 -5.69 14.62 -16.19
CA HIS A 39 -4.90 14.70 -14.96
C HIS A 39 -5.23 13.55 -14.00
N GLN A 40 -4.22 13.09 -13.25
CA GLN A 40 -4.35 11.96 -12.32
C GLN A 40 -3.83 12.31 -10.93
N PRO A 41 -4.37 13.35 -10.25
CA PRO A 41 -3.82 13.85 -8.98
C PRO A 41 -3.83 12.80 -7.84
N GLY A 42 -4.78 11.86 -7.87
CA GLY A 42 -4.88 10.81 -6.86
C GLY A 42 -3.68 9.87 -6.78
N VAL A 43 -2.93 9.69 -7.88
CA VAL A 43 -1.78 8.77 -7.91
C VAL A 43 -0.62 9.30 -7.07
N GLU A 44 -0.39 10.61 -7.11
CA GLU A 44 0.70 11.26 -6.37
C GLU A 44 0.40 11.31 -4.87
N ALA A 45 -0.86 11.58 -4.50
CA ALA A 45 -1.30 11.47 -3.11
C ALA A 45 -1.10 10.04 -2.57
N GLY A 46 -1.49 9.02 -3.34
CA GLY A 46 -1.29 7.62 -2.98
C GLY A 46 0.19 7.25 -2.79
N LYS A 47 1.06 7.65 -3.72
CA LYS A 47 2.51 7.43 -3.59
C LYS A 47 3.11 8.10 -2.36
N LYS A 48 2.68 9.33 -2.06
CA LYS A 48 3.19 10.08 -0.91
C LYS A 48 2.85 9.38 0.42
N GLU A 49 1.60 8.95 0.58
CA GLU A 49 1.17 8.26 1.81
C GLU A 49 1.80 6.86 1.91
N ALA A 50 1.85 6.09 0.82
CA ALA A 50 2.57 4.82 0.79
C ALA A 50 4.05 4.98 1.15
N GLY A 51 4.69 6.05 0.67
CA GLY A 51 6.08 6.38 0.98
C GLY A 51 6.32 6.62 2.48
N LYS A 52 5.35 7.16 3.22
CA LYS A 52 5.45 7.29 4.68
C LYS A 52 5.48 5.93 5.36
N VAL A 53 4.60 5.01 4.95
CA VAL A 53 4.54 3.64 5.49
C VAL A 53 5.84 2.88 5.21
N VAL A 54 6.40 3.02 4.00
CA VAL A 54 7.68 2.40 3.64
C VAL A 54 8.83 2.93 4.50
N LYS A 55 8.90 4.25 4.74
CA LYS A 55 9.91 4.85 5.63
C LYS A 55 9.76 4.36 7.08
N LEU A 56 8.53 4.30 7.57
CA LEU A 56 8.24 3.77 8.90
C LEU A 56 8.66 2.30 9.02
N GLN A 57 8.36 1.47 8.04
CA GLN A 57 8.80 0.08 7.99
C GLN A 57 10.33 -0.04 8.03
N GLN A 58 11.06 0.77 7.27
CA GLN A 58 12.52 0.80 7.31
C GLN A 58 13.05 1.19 8.71
N ALA A 59 12.44 2.19 9.35
CA ALA A 59 12.81 2.61 10.70
C ALA A 59 12.56 1.51 11.74
N ILE A 60 11.40 0.83 11.67
CA ILE A 60 11.07 -0.32 12.53
C ILE A 60 12.07 -1.45 12.37
N ILE A 61 12.39 -1.83 11.11
CA ILE A 61 13.38 -2.88 10.84
C ILE A 61 14.75 -2.48 11.42
N SER A 62 15.16 -1.22 11.24
CA SER A 62 16.43 -0.71 11.76
C SER A 62 16.49 -0.78 13.29
N LEU A 63 15.42 -0.36 13.98
CA LEU A 63 15.31 -0.41 15.43
C LEU A 63 15.44 -1.85 15.96
N LEU A 64 14.69 -2.79 15.38
CA LEU A 64 14.69 -4.20 15.78
C LEU A 64 16.04 -4.88 15.50
N ARG A 65 16.68 -4.58 14.37
CA ARG A 65 17.98 -5.16 14.00
C ARG A 65 19.14 -4.59 14.81
N SER A 66 19.05 -3.33 15.25
CA SER A 66 20.06 -2.72 16.11
C SER A 66 20.03 -3.30 17.54
N ASN A 67 18.89 -3.87 17.95
CA ASN A 67 18.70 -4.46 19.27
C ASN A 67 18.16 -5.89 19.16
N PRO A 68 18.94 -6.84 18.60
CA PRO A 68 18.44 -8.16 18.22
C PRO A 68 18.00 -9.02 19.42
N THR A 69 18.49 -8.72 20.63
CA THR A 69 18.13 -9.41 21.87
C THR A 69 16.91 -8.82 22.58
N VAL A 70 16.45 -7.63 22.16
CA VAL A 70 15.36 -6.90 22.80
C VAL A 70 14.08 -7.12 22.00
N SER A 71 13.01 -7.47 22.71
CA SER A 71 11.66 -7.51 22.12
C SER A 71 10.91 -6.22 22.44
N TYR A 72 10.07 -5.75 21.53
CA TYR A 72 9.31 -4.52 21.67
C TYR A 72 7.81 -4.78 21.47
N THR A 73 6.97 -4.10 22.25
CA THR A 73 5.53 -3.89 21.98
C THR A 73 5.35 -2.80 20.93
N VAL A 74 4.13 -2.68 20.40
CA VAL A 74 3.79 -1.65 19.41
C VAL A 74 4.01 -0.24 20.00
N GLU A 75 3.62 -0.05 21.25
CA GLU A 75 3.73 1.22 21.98
C GLU A 75 5.20 1.58 22.24
N GLU A 76 6.03 0.61 22.64
CA GLU A 76 7.47 0.84 22.82
C GLU A 76 8.15 1.21 21.50
N VAL A 77 7.76 0.59 20.37
CA VAL A 77 8.25 0.99 19.03
C VAL A 77 7.79 2.40 18.68
N ALA A 78 6.51 2.74 18.95
CA ALA A 78 5.97 4.07 18.68
C ALA A 78 6.69 5.16 19.49
N SER A 79 6.99 4.88 20.77
CA SER A 79 7.79 5.76 21.62
C SER A 79 9.25 5.87 21.15
N ALA A 80 9.90 4.75 20.81
CA ALA A 80 11.28 4.74 20.35
C ALA A 80 11.49 5.49 19.02
N LEU A 81 10.48 5.47 18.15
CA LEU A 81 10.48 6.19 16.87
C LEU A 81 9.84 7.59 16.94
N ASN A 82 9.39 8.01 18.13
CA ASN A 82 8.73 9.30 18.39
C ASN A 82 7.50 9.56 17.48
N VAL A 83 6.70 8.52 17.21
CA VAL A 83 5.48 8.56 16.36
C VAL A 83 4.26 7.94 17.09
N PRO A 84 3.80 8.54 18.20
CA PRO A 84 2.75 7.96 19.05
C PRO A 84 1.37 7.86 18.38
N ASN A 85 1.14 8.55 17.27
CA ASN A 85 -0.14 8.53 16.56
C ASN A 85 -0.25 7.41 15.50
N ASP A 86 0.85 6.73 15.17
CA ASP A 86 0.91 5.74 14.08
C ASP A 86 0.83 4.28 14.57
N VAL A 87 0.34 4.06 15.80
CA VAL A 87 0.31 2.73 16.47
C VAL A 87 -0.34 1.66 15.60
N GLU A 88 -1.48 1.94 14.96
CA GLU A 88 -2.16 0.97 14.08
C GLU A 88 -1.30 0.60 12.86
N THR A 89 -0.65 1.58 12.23
CA THR A 89 0.25 1.36 11.10
C THR A 89 1.46 0.54 11.53
N ILE A 90 2.05 0.85 12.69
CA ILE A 90 3.17 0.10 13.26
C ILE A 90 2.77 -1.36 13.52
N LEU A 91 1.60 -1.61 14.12
CA LEU A 91 1.09 -2.96 14.35
C LEU A 91 0.95 -3.72 13.03
N LYS A 92 0.29 -3.13 12.02
CA LYS A 92 0.12 -3.76 10.69
C LYS A 92 1.46 -4.08 10.04
N VAL A 93 2.43 -3.17 10.11
CA VAL A 93 3.78 -3.38 9.60
C VAL A 93 4.47 -4.52 10.34
N LEU A 94 4.46 -4.54 11.67
CA LEU A 94 5.07 -5.61 12.47
C LEU A 94 4.45 -6.99 12.21
N LEU A 95 3.12 -7.04 12.05
CA LEU A 95 2.41 -8.26 11.64
C LEU A 95 2.85 -8.72 10.25
N HIS A 96 2.92 -7.80 9.28
CA HIS A 96 3.44 -8.10 7.95
C HIS A 96 4.89 -8.59 7.98
N LEU A 97 5.78 -7.92 8.72
CA LEU A 97 7.19 -8.28 8.83
C LEU A 97 7.40 -9.65 9.48
N SER A 98 6.58 -9.99 10.49
CA SER A 98 6.67 -11.27 11.19
C SER A 98 6.01 -12.43 10.45
N ALA A 99 5.05 -12.16 9.57
CA ALA A 99 4.44 -13.17 8.70
C ALA A 99 5.33 -13.56 7.51
N ASN A 100 6.27 -12.70 7.11
CA ASN A 100 7.15 -12.91 5.97
C ASN A 100 8.59 -13.23 6.42
N PRO A 101 9.06 -14.48 6.22
CA PRO A 101 10.36 -14.94 6.74
C PRO A 101 11.58 -14.11 6.29
N ASP A 102 11.55 -13.53 5.09
CA ASP A 102 12.65 -12.77 4.49
C ASP A 102 13.07 -11.55 5.32
N HIS A 103 12.15 -11.00 6.12
CA HIS A 103 12.44 -9.84 6.96
C HIS A 103 13.21 -10.18 8.24
N LYS A 104 13.26 -11.46 8.62
CA LYS A 104 13.86 -11.96 9.87
C LYS A 104 13.32 -11.24 11.10
N ILE A 105 12.00 -11.09 11.21
CA ILE A 105 11.33 -10.58 12.42
C ILE A 105 10.47 -11.71 12.98
N LYS A 106 10.56 -11.96 14.28
CA LYS A 106 9.73 -12.94 15.00
C LYS A 106 8.75 -12.21 15.91
N ARG A 107 7.51 -12.70 15.92
CA ARG A 107 6.51 -12.34 16.91
C ARG A 107 6.55 -13.36 18.04
N LEU A 108 6.77 -12.89 19.26
CA LEU A 108 6.75 -13.70 20.47
C LEU A 108 5.31 -13.78 20.95
N LEU A 109 4.69 -14.95 20.81
CA LEU A 109 3.33 -15.21 21.28
C LEU A 109 3.40 -15.91 22.65
N GLN A 110 2.82 -15.29 23.68
CA GLN A 110 2.39 -16.03 24.87
C GLN A 110 0.95 -16.48 24.65
N GLU A 111 0.58 -17.69 25.10
CA GLU A 111 -0.78 -18.22 24.92
C GLU A 111 -1.84 -17.21 25.42
N ASN A 112 -2.91 -17.00 24.63
CA ASN A 112 -3.99 -16.02 24.87
C ASN A 112 -3.63 -14.52 24.84
N THR A 113 -2.47 -14.12 24.32
CA THR A 113 -2.13 -12.68 24.24
C THR A 113 -2.89 -11.97 23.10
N PRO A 114 -3.59 -10.86 23.35
CA PRO A 114 -4.16 -10.02 22.31
C PRO A 114 -3.09 -9.54 21.31
N LEU A 115 -3.46 -9.38 20.03
CA LEU A 115 -2.51 -8.97 18.97
C LEU A 115 -1.75 -7.68 19.29
N VAL A 116 -2.41 -6.74 19.98
CA VAL A 116 -1.83 -5.44 20.37
C VAL A 116 -0.74 -5.59 21.43
N ALA A 117 -0.89 -6.57 22.34
CA ALA A 117 0.08 -6.86 23.40
C ALA A 117 1.23 -7.79 22.94
N SER A 118 1.27 -8.15 21.65
CA SER A 118 2.33 -8.99 21.10
C SER A 118 3.68 -8.28 21.13
N ARG A 119 4.75 -9.02 21.40
CA ARG A 119 6.12 -8.51 21.34
C ARG A 119 6.82 -8.98 20.07
N PHE A 120 7.65 -8.13 19.49
CA PHE A 120 8.36 -8.38 18.23
C PHE A 120 9.87 -8.21 18.43
N GLN A 121 10.65 -9.09 17.81
CA GLN A 121 12.10 -9.14 17.94
C GLN A 121 12.74 -9.51 16.60
N ALA A 122 13.96 -9.04 16.33
CA ALA A 122 14.72 -9.54 15.18
C ALA A 122 15.10 -11.02 15.39
N SER A 123 14.93 -11.84 14.36
CA SER A 123 15.51 -13.18 14.30
C SER A 123 16.96 -13.07 13.86
N THR A 124 17.82 -13.85 14.50
CA THR A 124 19.13 -14.24 13.95
C THR A 124 18.93 -14.95 12.61
#